data_AF-A0A918JUU5-F1
#
_entry.id   AF-A0A918JUU5-F1
#
_cell.length_a   1.000
_cell.length_b   1.000
_cell.length_c   1.000
_cell.angle_alpha   90.00
_cell.angle_beta   90.00
_cell.angle_gamma   90.00
#
_symmetry.space_group_name_H-M   'P 1'
#
loop_
_entity.id
_entity.type
_entity.pdbx_description
1 polymer ?
#
loop_
_entity_poly.entity_id
_entity_poly.type
_entity_poly.pdbx_seq_one_letter_code
_entity_poly.pdbx_strand_id
1 'polypeptide(L)'
;MFLACQSLEKAPVPKILIAEDRMVEILTDIAFIKTAKNSHRSIFEEENINPERFILNKHKIDSVVFTENNAWYSDQIGKYEAIINRVKENLDKEMIRYEKIKKEEDSIQKIQDSIKKANDTLRSVKQKNVSEL
;
A
#
# COMPACT_ATOMS: atom_id res chain seq x y z
N MET A 1 13.73 -20.17 -39.65
CA MET A 1 13.53 -21.06 -38.49
C MET A 1 14.37 -20.51 -37.36
N PHE A 2 13.80 -19.64 -36.51
CA PHE A 2 14.53 -19.08 -35.38
C PHE A 2 14.60 -20.15 -34.30
N LEU A 3 15.80 -20.66 -34.05
CA LEU A 3 16.09 -21.56 -32.94
C LEU A 3 16.02 -20.76 -31.64
N ALA A 4 14.81 -20.57 -31.12
CA ALA A 4 14.61 -20.16 -29.74
C ALA A 4 14.79 -21.38 -28.83
N CYS A 5 16.04 -21.83 -28.69
CA CYS A 5 16.45 -22.64 -27.55
C CYS A 5 16.99 -21.66 -26.52
N GLN A 6 16.11 -20.98 -25.79
CA GLN A 6 16.52 -20.41 -24.52
C GLN A 6 16.73 -21.62 -23.61
N SER A 7 17.99 -22.02 -23.43
CA SER A 7 18.37 -22.78 -22.24
C SER A 7 17.72 -22.07 -21.05
N LEU A 8 16.89 -22.78 -20.27
CA LEU A 8 16.49 -22.32 -18.95
C LEU A 8 17.76 -22.31 -18.09
N GLU A 9 18.63 -21.33 -18.32
CA GLU A 9 19.73 -21.06 -17.43
C GLU A 9 19.13 -20.53 -16.15
N LYS A 10 19.30 -21.32 -15.09
CA LYS A 10 18.90 -20.93 -13.75
C LYS A 10 19.55 -19.59 -13.41
N ALA A 11 18.74 -18.64 -12.96
CA ALA A 11 19.17 -17.34 -12.50
C ALA A 11 20.34 -17.50 -11.51
N PRO A 12 21.48 -16.84 -11.76
CA PRO A 12 22.61 -16.92 -10.86
C PRO A 12 22.27 -16.27 -9.52
N VAL A 13 23.00 -16.66 -8.47
CA VAL A 13 22.88 -15.99 -7.17
C VAL A 13 23.28 -14.51 -7.33
N PRO A 14 22.43 -13.55 -6.94
CA PRO A 14 22.74 -12.13 -7.02
C PRO A 14 23.97 -11.76 -6.21
N LYS A 15 24.71 -10.74 -6.64
CA LYS A 15 25.87 -10.24 -5.89
C LYS A 15 25.47 -9.74 -4.50
N ILE A 16 24.29 -9.12 -4.40
CA ILE A 16 23.68 -8.68 -3.15
C ILE A 16 22.40 -9.47 -2.98
N LEU A 17 22.42 -10.48 -2.11
CA LEU A 17 21.24 -11.30 -1.83
C LEU A 17 20.33 -10.61 -0.80
N ILE A 18 19.09 -10.34 -1.21
CA ILE A 18 18.00 -9.88 -0.35
C ILE A 18 17.48 -11.08 0.44
N ALA A 19 17.43 -10.98 1.76
CA ALA A 19 16.82 -12.00 2.61
C ALA A 19 15.32 -12.16 2.31
N GLU A 20 14.78 -13.37 2.46
CA GLU A 20 13.39 -13.69 2.15
C GLU A 20 12.40 -12.74 2.83
N ASP A 21 12.58 -12.49 4.13
CA ASP A 21 11.74 -11.57 4.91
C ASP A 21 11.74 -10.15 4.34
N ARG A 22 12.91 -9.66 3.93
CA ARG A 22 13.02 -8.35 3.29
C ARG A 22 12.36 -8.37 1.90
N MET A 23 12.48 -9.46 1.15
CA MET A 23 11.80 -9.59 -0.16
C MET A 23 10.28 -9.56 0.00
N VAL A 24 9.74 -10.17 1.06
CA VAL A 24 8.32 -10.10 1.42
C VAL A 24 7.91 -8.65 1.68
N GLU A 25 8.66 -7.91 2.50
CA GLU A 25 8.37 -6.49 2.79
C GLU A 25 8.38 -5.62 1.52
N ILE A 26 9.41 -5.79 0.67
CA ILE A 26 9.53 -5.07 -0.61
C ILE A 26 8.34 -5.37 -1.52
N LEU A 27 7.98 -6.64 -1.69
CA LEU A 27 6.89 -7.04 -2.57
C LEU A 27 5.52 -6.62 -2.03
N THR A 28 5.31 -6.62 -0.71
CA THR A 28 4.11 -6.06 -0.08
C THR A 28 3.97 -4.58 -0.41
N ASP A 29 5.04 -3.80 -0.26
CA ASP A 29 5.05 -2.38 -0.58
C ASP A 29 4.82 -2.10 -2.08
N ILE A 30 5.43 -2.90 -2.97
CA ILE A 30 5.20 -2.83 -4.41
C ILE A 30 3.73 -3.13 -4.74
N ALA A 31 3.15 -4.15 -4.12
CA ALA A 31 1.75 -4.50 -4.33
C ALA A 31 0.82 -3.36 -3.88
N PHE A 32 1.09 -2.79 -2.70
CA PHE A 32 0.31 -1.68 -2.15
C PHE A 32 0.40 -0.42 -3.01
N ILE A 33 1.59 -0.05 -3.49
CA ILE A 33 1.74 1.17 -4.30
C ILE A 33 1.14 1.00 -5.69
N LYS A 34 1.15 -0.23 -6.25
CA LYS A 34 0.50 -0.53 -7.54
C LYS A 34 -1.01 -0.39 -7.44
N THR A 35 -1.63 -0.89 -6.36
CA THR A 35 -3.07 -0.71 -6.14
C THR A 35 -3.41 0.76 -5.92
N ALA A 36 -2.63 1.47 -5.09
CA ALA A 36 -2.81 2.91 -4.85
C ALA A 36 -2.70 3.75 -6.13
N LYS A 37 -1.68 3.51 -6.96
CA LYS A 37 -1.49 4.20 -8.25
C LYS A 37 -2.69 4.01 -9.18
N ASN A 38 -3.26 2.80 -9.22
CA ASN A 38 -4.42 2.52 -10.06
C ASN A 38 -5.67 3.27 -9.59
N SER A 39 -5.85 3.44 -8.27
CA SER A 39 -7.01 4.12 -7.69
C SER A 39 -6.87 5.65 -7.61
N HIS A 40 -5.65 6.18 -7.49
CA HIS A 40 -5.39 7.61 -7.22
C HIS A 40 -4.30 8.17 -8.15
N ARG A 41 -4.36 7.82 -9.43
CA ARG A 41 -3.34 8.14 -10.43
C ARG A 41 -2.97 9.63 -10.46
N SER A 42 -3.95 10.53 -10.35
CA SER A 42 -3.74 11.98 -10.41
C SER A 42 -2.80 12.50 -9.32
N ILE A 43 -2.91 12.01 -8.09
CA ILE A 43 -2.07 12.45 -6.97
C ILE A 43 -0.59 12.13 -7.22
N PHE A 44 -0.30 10.94 -7.75
CA PHE A 44 1.08 10.56 -8.07
C PHE A 44 1.68 11.38 -9.22
N GLU A 45 0.85 11.74 -10.20
CA GLU A 45 1.26 12.56 -11.35
C GLU A 45 1.47 14.03 -10.95
N GLU A 46 0.56 14.59 -10.15
CA GLU A 46 0.63 15.97 -9.64
C GLU A 46 1.87 16.19 -8.76
N GLU A 47 2.17 15.23 -7.88
CA GLU A 47 3.32 15.30 -6.97
C GLU A 47 4.63 14.81 -7.61
N ASN A 48 4.61 14.43 -8.90
CA ASN A 48 5.75 13.87 -9.64
C ASN A 48 6.46 12.70 -8.90
N ILE A 49 5.68 11.89 -8.17
CA ILE A 49 6.17 10.76 -7.38
C ILE A 49 6.27 9.55 -8.31
N ASN A 50 7.48 9.04 -8.52
CA ASN A 50 7.68 7.74 -9.16
C ASN A 50 7.50 6.61 -8.11
N PRO A 51 6.44 5.80 -8.19
CA PRO A 51 6.14 4.78 -7.17
C PRO A 51 7.22 3.72 -7.00
N GLU A 52 7.81 3.28 -8.12
CA GLU A 52 8.85 2.25 -8.12
C GLU A 52 10.12 2.79 -7.45
N ARG A 53 10.55 3.99 -7.84
CA ARG A 53 11.70 4.66 -7.21
C ARG A 53 11.46 4.91 -5.72
N PHE A 54 10.25 5.30 -5.35
CA PHE A 54 9.89 5.54 -3.95
C PHE A 54 10.04 4.28 -3.09
N ILE A 55 9.53 3.12 -3.56
CA ILE A 55 9.67 1.85 -2.83
C ILE A 55 11.13 1.40 -2.75
N LEU A 56 11.87 1.45 -3.86
CA LEU A 56 13.28 1.04 -3.87
C LEU A 56 14.13 1.90 -2.91
N ASN A 57 13.87 3.21 -2.88
CA ASN A 57 14.51 4.13 -1.94
C ASN A 57 14.16 3.82 -0.48
N LYS A 58 12.88 3.52 -0.17
CA LYS A 58 12.43 3.11 1.17
C LYS A 58 13.23 1.90 1.67
N HIS A 59 13.49 0.94 0.79
CA HIS A 59 14.22 -0.29 1.10
C HIS A 59 15.73 -0.20 0.93
N LYS A 60 16.26 0.96 0.52
CA LYS A 60 17.69 1.21 0.27
C LYS A 60 18.29 0.21 -0.72
N ILE A 61 17.55 -0.12 -1.77
CA ILE A 61 18.00 -0.98 -2.87
C ILE A 61 17.86 -0.23 -4.20
N ASP A 62 18.64 -0.62 -5.19
CA ASP A 62 18.44 -0.17 -6.56
C ASP A 62 17.61 -1.19 -7.38
N SER A 63 17.24 -0.79 -8.60
CA SER A 63 16.42 -1.62 -9.48
C SER A 63 17.14 -2.87 -9.97
N VAL A 64 18.47 -2.83 -10.08
CA VAL A 64 19.28 -3.98 -10.52
C VAL A 64 19.28 -5.04 -9.43
N VAL A 65 19.58 -4.65 -8.19
CA VAL A 65 19.53 -5.54 -7.02
C VAL A 65 18.13 -6.16 -6.89
N PHE A 66 17.06 -5.37 -7.03
CA PHE A 66 15.70 -5.93 -7.00
C PHE A 66 15.46 -6.94 -8.12
N THR A 67 15.81 -6.60 -9.37
CA THR A 67 15.54 -7.44 -10.55
C THR A 67 16.30 -8.77 -10.47
N GLU A 68 17.57 -8.73 -10.09
CA GLU A 68 18.41 -9.93 -9.90
C GLU A 68 17.84 -10.85 -8.82
N ASN A 69 17.44 -10.28 -7.67
CA ASN A 69 16.83 -11.07 -6.59
C ASN A 69 15.47 -11.64 -6.98
N ASN A 70 14.64 -10.85 -7.66
CA ASN A 70 13.35 -11.32 -8.15
C ASN A 70 13.50 -12.49 -9.12
N ALA A 71 14.45 -12.41 -10.06
CA ALA A 71 14.78 -13.52 -10.95
C ALA A 71 15.29 -14.75 -10.19
N TRP A 72 16.21 -14.56 -9.24
CA TRP A 72 16.77 -15.65 -8.44
C TRP A 72 15.74 -16.39 -7.58
N TYR A 73 14.82 -15.66 -6.95
CA TYR A 73 13.73 -16.27 -6.18
C TYR A 73 12.70 -16.94 -7.09
N SER A 74 12.38 -16.35 -8.26
CA SER A 74 11.39 -16.91 -9.21
C SER A 74 11.76 -18.30 -9.71
N ASP A 75 13.06 -18.60 -9.82
CA ASP A 75 13.57 -19.93 -10.18
C ASP A 75 13.48 -20.96 -9.04
N GLN A 76 13.10 -20.53 -7.84
CA GLN A 76 12.93 -21.36 -6.65
C GLN A 76 11.45 -21.42 -6.27
N ILE A 77 10.67 -22.17 -7.05
CA ILE A 77 9.20 -22.24 -6.98
C ILE A 77 8.68 -22.27 -5.52
N GLY A 78 9.15 -23.20 -4.68
CA GLY A 78 8.67 -23.32 -3.30
C GLY A 78 8.98 -22.11 -2.41
N LYS A 79 10.14 -21.46 -2.60
CA LYS A 79 10.47 -20.23 -1.86
C LYS A 79 9.66 -19.05 -2.37
N TYR A 80 9.52 -18.93 -3.68
CA TYR A 80 8.76 -17.83 -4.27
C TYR A 80 7.29 -17.92 -3.90
N GLU A 81 6.71 -19.13 -3.90
CA GLU A 81 5.35 -19.37 -3.41
C GLU A 81 5.20 -18.95 -1.94
N ALA A 82 6.14 -19.32 -1.07
CA ALA A 82 6.14 -18.91 0.33
C ALA A 82 6.20 -17.38 0.48
N ILE A 83 7.07 -16.71 -0.28
CA ILE A 83 7.16 -15.24 -0.31
C ILE A 83 5.81 -14.64 -0.72
N ILE A 84 5.22 -15.09 -1.83
CA ILE A 84 3.96 -14.55 -2.34
C ILE A 84 2.80 -14.78 -1.37
N ASN A 85 2.76 -15.93 -0.69
CA ASN A 85 1.74 -16.20 0.32
C ASN A 85 1.88 -15.26 1.52
N ARG A 86 3.10 -15.03 2.00
CA ARG A 86 3.34 -14.04 3.08
C ARG A 86 3.01 -12.62 2.66
N VAL A 87 3.26 -12.26 1.39
CA VAL A 87 2.83 -10.97 0.82
C VAL A 87 1.31 -10.81 0.90
N LYS A 88 0.54 -11.85 0.51
CA LYS A 88 -0.93 -11.84 0.61
C LYS A 88 -1.38 -11.70 2.07
N GLU A 89 -0.80 -12.46 2.99
CA GLU A 89 -1.13 -12.36 4.41
C GLU A 89 -0.88 -10.96 4.98
N ASN A 90 0.20 -10.30 4.57
CA ASN A 90 0.48 -8.92 4.98
C ASN A 90 -0.58 -7.95 4.44
N LEU A 91 -0.99 -8.11 3.17
CA LEU A 91 -2.05 -7.28 2.57
C LEU A 91 -3.39 -7.48 3.27
N ASP A 92 -3.76 -8.71 3.60
CA ASP A 92 -5.00 -9.02 4.32
C ASP A 92 -5.00 -8.41 5.73
N LYS A 93 -3.86 -8.49 6.44
CA LYS A 93 -3.68 -7.86 7.77
C LYS A 93 -3.83 -6.35 7.69
N GLU A 94 -3.20 -5.71 6.71
CA GLU A 94 -3.32 -4.25 6.53
C GLU A 94 -4.73 -3.83 6.12
N MET A 95 -5.45 -4.63 5.32
CA MET A 95 -6.84 -4.38 4.98
C MET A 95 -7.74 -4.42 6.21
N ILE A 96 -7.61 -5.44 7.06
CA ILE A 96 -8.37 -5.56 8.31
C ILE A 96 -8.07 -4.37 9.24
N ARG A 97 -6.79 -3.99 9.34
CA ARG A 97 -6.37 -2.83 10.13
C ARG A 97 -6.99 -1.53 9.62
N TYR A 98 -6.99 -1.32 8.31
CA TYR A 98 -7.59 -0.15 7.67
C TYR A 98 -9.10 -0.08 7.90
N GLU A 99 -9.83 -1.18 7.73
CA GLU A 99 -11.27 -1.24 7.99
C GLU A 99 -11.63 -0.87 9.42
N LYS A 100 -10.82 -1.31 10.40
CA LYS A 100 -11.00 -0.95 11.80
C LYS A 100 -10.84 0.56 12.02
N ILE A 101 -9.76 1.15 11.50
CA ILE A 101 -9.50 2.59 11.60
C ILE A 101 -10.64 3.38 10.96
N LYS A 102 -11.06 3.01 9.75
CA LYS A 102 -12.16 3.66 9.05
C LYS A 102 -13.47 3.63 9.86
N LYS A 103 -13.78 2.52 10.51
CA LYS A 103 -14.97 2.39 11.35
C LYS A 103 -14.92 3.31 12.58
N GLU A 104 -13.74 3.46 13.17
CA GLU A 104 -13.52 4.38 14.29
C GLU A 104 -13.68 5.84 13.83
N GLU A 105 -13.10 6.21 12.69
CA GLU A 105 -13.25 7.53 12.07
C GLU A 105 -14.71 7.87 11.74
N ASP A 106 -15.44 6.94 11.11
CA ASP A 106 -16.87 7.10 10.81
C ASP A 106 -17.71 7.31 12.08
N SER A 107 -17.33 6.65 13.17
CA SER A 107 -18.01 6.79 14.47
C SER A 107 -17.74 8.16 15.10
N ILE A 108 -16.49 8.64 15.05
CA ILE A 108 -16.11 9.97 15.50
C ILE A 108 -16.84 11.05 14.68
N GLN A 109 -16.90 10.90 13.36
CA GLN A 109 -17.58 11.86 12.48
C GLN A 109 -19.08 11.97 12.81
N LYS A 110 -19.77 10.84 13.06
CA LYS A 110 -21.18 10.84 13.47
C LYS A 110 -21.41 11.58 14.79
N ILE A 111 -20.50 11.44 15.74
CA ILE A 111 -20.56 12.18 17.02
C ILE A 111 -20.38 13.67 16.76
N GLN A 112 -19.39 14.07 15.95
CA GLN A 112 -19.14 15.47 15.60
C GLN A 112 -20.35 16.11 14.90
N ASP A 113 -20.95 15.42 13.95
CA ASP A 113 -22.15 15.88 13.25
C ASP A 113 -23.34 16.05 14.20
N SER A 114 -23.48 15.16 15.18
CA SER A 114 -24.54 15.24 16.20
C SER A 114 -24.34 16.43 17.13
N ILE A 115 -23.09 16.68 17.57
CA ILE A 115 -22.72 17.85 18.38
C ILE A 115 -22.98 19.15 17.60
N LYS A 116 -22.59 19.19 16.32
CA LYS A 116 -22.83 20.35 15.46
C LYS A 116 -24.32 20.66 15.34
N LYS A 117 -25.16 19.66 15.05
CA LYS A 117 -26.61 19.82 14.99
C LYS A 117 -27.20 20.33 16.30
N ALA A 118 -26.79 19.77 17.44
CA ALA A 118 -27.25 20.23 18.76
C ALA A 118 -26.88 21.70 19.01
N ASN A 119 -25.66 22.11 18.66
CA ASN A 119 -25.22 23.50 18.78
C ASN A 119 -26.00 24.46 17.88
N ASP A 120 -26.29 24.06 16.64
CA ASP A 120 -27.09 24.85 15.71
C ASP A 120 -28.53 25.03 16.22
N THR A 121 -29.14 23.97 16.77
CA THR A 121 -30.43 24.06 17.45
C THR A 121 -30.39 25.03 18.63
N LEU A 122 -29.40 24.91 19.53
CA LEU A 122 -29.25 25.80 20.68
C LEU A 122 -29.09 27.27 20.27
N ARG A 123 -28.32 27.55 19.21
CA ARG A 123 -28.18 28.92 18.66
C ARG A 123 -29.50 29.47 18.14
N SER A 124 -30.26 28.67 17.41
CA SER A 124 -31.56 29.10 16.86
C SER A 124 -32.59 29.40 17.97
N VAL A 125 -32.60 28.61 19.05
CA VAL A 125 -33.45 28.85 20.22
C VAL A 125 -33.05 30.14 20.93
N LYS A 126 -31.75 30.37 21.12
CA LYS A 126 -31.24 31.59 21.75
C LYS A 126 -31.58 32.85 20.94
N GLN A 127 -31.53 32.79 19.61
CA GLN A 127 -31.89 33.91 18.74
C GLN A 127 -33.38 34.26 18.80
N LYS A 128 -34.27 33.26 18.82
CA LYS A 128 -35.72 33.49 18.97
C LYS A 128 -36.09 34.18 20.28
N ASN A 129 -35.50 33.72 21.38
CA ASN A 129 -35.78 34.28 22.71
C ASN A 129 -35.30 35.74 22.87
N VAL A 130 -34.32 36.18 22.06
CA VAL A 130 -33.82 37.57 22.09
C VAL A 130 -34.67 38.49 21.19
N SER A 131 -35.32 37.96 20.16
CA SER A 131 -36.20 38.75 19.26
C SER A 131 -37.62 38.96 19.79
N GLU A 132 -38.00 38.26 20.86
CA GLU A 132 -39.33 38.36 21.51
C GLU A 132 -39.32 39.29 22.75
N LEU A 133 -38.18 39.95 23.03
CA LEU A 133 -38.00 40.98 24.06
C LEU A 133 -37.82 42.35 23.40
#